data_AF-A0A5S9NEB3-F1
#
_entry.id   AF-A0A5S9NEB3-F1
#
_cell.length_a   1.000
_cell.length_b   1.000
_cell.length_c   1.000
_cell.angle_alpha   90.00
_cell.angle_beta   90.00
_cell.angle_gamma   90.00
#
_symmetry.space_group_name_H-M   'P 1'
#
loop_
_entity.id
_entity.type
_entity.pdbx_description
1 polymer ?
#
loop_
_entity_poly.entity_id
_entity_poly.type
_entity_poly.pdbx_seq_one_letter_code
_entity_poly.pdbx_strand_id
1 'polypeptide(L)'
;MKGDPKVIEYLNRGVRSELTAINQYWLHYRMLDNWGYKKLAAKWRAESIEEMQHADRFIDRILFLEGLPNLQVLDPLRIGQDVKEVIECDLAAEIEARALYQEAATYCDSVQDYPSRDLFKELMADEEGHIDFLETQLDLIANLGLQLYAQHHIGGLD
;
A
#
# COMPACT_ATOMS: atom_id res chain seq x y z
N MET A 1 13.74 16.54 -17.59
CA MET A 1 14.57 15.61 -18.39
C MET A 1 13.61 14.65 -19.06
N LYS A 2 13.56 14.55 -20.39
CA LYS A 2 12.58 13.67 -21.05
C LYS A 2 12.85 12.19 -20.74
N GLY A 3 11.92 11.53 -20.04
CA GLY A 3 12.01 10.11 -19.67
C GLY A 3 11.52 9.14 -20.74
N ASP A 4 11.74 7.85 -20.48
CA ASP A 4 11.18 6.77 -21.29
C ASP A 4 9.64 6.70 -21.09
N PRO A 5 8.83 6.69 -22.18
CA PRO A 5 7.37 6.70 -22.06
C PRO A 5 6.79 5.52 -21.28
N LYS A 6 7.41 4.34 -21.36
CA LYS A 6 6.92 3.14 -20.67
C LYS A 6 7.32 3.14 -19.21
N VAL A 7 8.47 3.70 -18.84
CA VAL A 7 8.79 4.00 -17.43
C VAL A 7 7.75 4.95 -16.83
N ILE A 8 7.38 6.02 -17.54
CA ILE A 8 6.34 6.96 -17.09
C ILE A 8 4.97 6.26 -16.94
N GLU A 9 4.64 5.32 -17.82
CA GLU A 9 3.45 4.48 -17.70
C GLU A 9 3.47 3.63 -16.42
N TYR A 10 4.60 2.97 -16.11
CA TYR A 10 4.76 2.21 -14.87
C TYR A 10 4.67 3.09 -13.62
N LEU A 11 5.30 4.27 -13.63
CA LEU A 11 5.20 5.19 -12.50
C LEU A 11 3.76 5.64 -12.28
N ASN A 12 3.00 5.90 -13.35
CA ASN A 12 1.56 6.21 -13.23
C ASN A 12 0.72 5.02 -12.74
N ARG A 13 1.09 3.78 -13.10
CA ARG A 13 0.50 2.57 -12.48
C ARG A 13 0.81 2.52 -10.98
N GLY A 14 2.04 2.88 -10.58
CA GLY A 14 2.44 3.04 -9.18
C GLY A 14 1.58 4.07 -8.46
N VAL A 15 1.45 5.30 -8.98
CA VAL A 15 0.55 6.33 -8.43
C VAL A 15 -0.86 5.79 -8.23
N ARG A 16 -1.42 5.08 -9.21
CA ARG A 16 -2.77 4.50 -9.06
C ARG A 16 -2.85 3.46 -7.94
N SER A 17 -1.86 2.57 -7.87
CA SER A 17 -1.75 1.55 -6.81
C SER A 17 -1.72 2.22 -5.43
N GLU A 18 -0.86 3.23 -5.25
CA GLU A 18 -0.74 3.98 -4.00
C GLU A 18 -2.02 4.73 -3.64
N LEU A 19 -2.66 5.40 -4.60
CA LEU A 19 -3.94 6.06 -4.35
C LEU A 19 -5.04 5.07 -3.93
N THR A 20 -5.02 3.85 -4.46
CA THR A 20 -5.91 2.77 -4.02
C THR A 20 -5.59 2.37 -2.58
N ALA A 21 -4.32 2.10 -2.26
CA ALA A 21 -3.88 1.71 -0.92
C ALA A 21 -4.19 2.80 0.13
N ILE A 22 -3.87 4.07 -0.15
CA ILE A 22 -4.22 5.23 0.70
C ILE A 22 -5.70 5.20 1.07
N ASN A 23 -6.59 5.08 0.07
CA ASN A 23 -8.03 5.15 0.32
C ASN A 23 -8.58 3.89 0.99
N GLN A 24 -8.05 2.71 0.65
CA GLN A 24 -8.43 1.44 1.29
C GLN A 24 -8.04 1.44 2.76
N TYR A 25 -6.76 1.70 3.07
CA TYR A 25 -6.27 1.80 4.46
C TYR A 25 -6.99 2.89 5.24
N TRP A 26 -7.27 4.05 4.64
CA TRP A 26 -7.96 5.13 5.36
C TRP A 26 -9.41 4.77 5.71
N LEU A 27 -10.11 4.09 4.81
CA LEU A 27 -11.46 3.59 5.09
C LEU A 27 -11.41 2.48 6.15
N HIS A 28 -10.52 1.51 6.02
CA HIS A 28 -10.31 0.46 7.02
C HIS A 28 -9.93 1.02 8.40
N TYR A 29 -9.06 2.03 8.46
CA TYR A 29 -8.78 2.79 9.68
C TYR A 29 -10.08 3.27 10.34
N ARG A 30 -10.94 3.97 9.60
CA ARG A 30 -12.19 4.52 10.15
C ARG A 30 -13.19 3.44 10.54
N MET A 31 -13.22 2.31 9.82
CA MET A 31 -14.06 1.16 10.16
C MET A 31 -13.59 0.50 11.46
N LEU A 32 -12.29 0.23 11.58
CA LEU A 32 -11.67 -0.31 12.80
C LEU A 32 -11.88 0.60 14.00
N ASP A 33 -11.74 1.92 13.81
CA ASP A 33 -11.98 2.93 14.84
C ASP A 33 -13.45 2.93 15.31
N ASN A 34 -14.39 2.82 14.36
CA ASN A 34 -15.83 2.72 14.60
C ASN A 34 -16.21 1.41 15.32
N TRP A 35 -15.55 0.29 14.99
CA TRP A 35 -15.75 -0.99 15.68
C TRP A 35 -15.08 -1.05 17.05
N GLY A 36 -14.29 -0.04 17.43
CA GLY A 36 -13.66 0.08 18.74
C GLY A 36 -12.26 -0.52 18.85
N TYR A 37 -11.64 -0.95 17.75
CA TYR A 37 -10.28 -1.50 17.73
C TYR A 37 -9.23 -0.40 17.57
N LYS A 38 -9.11 0.49 18.58
CA LYS A 38 -8.32 1.73 18.50
C LYS A 38 -6.83 1.49 18.20
N LYS A 39 -6.26 0.37 18.66
CA LYS A 39 -4.84 0.05 18.36
C LYS A 39 -4.64 -0.34 16.89
N LEU A 40 -5.55 -1.15 16.32
CA LEU A 40 -5.49 -1.45 14.87
C LEU A 40 -5.76 -0.18 14.08
N ALA A 41 -6.78 0.59 14.44
CA ALA A 41 -7.09 1.85 13.79
C ALA A 41 -5.86 2.80 13.73
N ALA A 42 -5.12 2.94 14.82
CA ALA A 42 -3.91 3.76 14.85
C ALA A 42 -2.82 3.26 13.88
N LYS A 43 -2.61 1.94 13.76
CA LYS A 43 -1.66 1.35 12.80
C LYS A 43 -2.12 1.54 11.36
N TRP A 44 -3.38 1.25 11.04
CA TRP A 44 -3.93 1.45 9.69
C TRP A 44 -3.90 2.92 9.24
N ARG A 45 -4.08 3.85 10.18
CA ARG A 45 -3.91 5.28 9.91
C ARG A 45 -2.45 5.60 9.56
N ALA A 46 -1.48 4.96 10.22
CA ALA A 46 -0.07 5.15 9.95
C ALA A 46 0.29 4.62 8.56
N GLU A 47 -0.12 3.40 8.20
CA GLU A 47 0.12 2.82 6.87
C GLU A 47 -0.45 3.71 5.77
N SER A 48 -1.72 4.15 5.91
CA SER A 48 -2.32 5.05 4.93
C SER A 48 -1.51 6.35 4.71
N ILE A 49 -0.84 6.86 5.74
CA ILE A 49 0.02 8.05 5.64
C ILE A 49 1.38 7.70 5.03
N GLU A 50 1.88 6.49 5.25
CA GLU A 50 3.07 5.94 4.58
C GLU A 50 2.83 5.86 3.06
N GLU A 51 1.69 5.33 2.63
CA GLU A 51 1.32 5.28 1.21
C GLU A 51 1.18 6.68 0.57
N MET A 52 0.79 7.69 1.34
CA MET A 52 0.78 9.08 0.85
C MET A 52 2.19 9.56 0.48
N GLN A 53 3.21 9.09 1.19
CA GLN A 53 4.61 9.40 0.89
C GLN A 53 5.08 8.64 -0.35
N HIS A 54 4.64 7.38 -0.52
CA HIS A 54 4.93 6.60 -1.73
C HIS A 54 4.33 7.25 -2.98
N ALA A 55 3.05 7.65 -2.91
CA ALA A 55 2.38 8.39 -3.99
C ALA A 55 3.12 9.67 -4.37
N ASP A 56 3.59 10.45 -3.38
CA ASP A 56 4.35 11.68 -3.61
C ASP A 56 5.67 11.41 -4.34
N ARG A 57 6.41 10.37 -3.95
CA ARG A 57 7.66 9.96 -4.61
C ARG A 57 7.45 9.60 -6.08
N PHE A 58 6.36 8.89 -6.40
CA PHE A 58 6.02 8.61 -7.81
C PHE A 58 5.65 9.88 -8.58
N ILE A 59 4.85 10.78 -7.99
CA ILE A 59 4.44 12.04 -8.62
C ILE A 59 5.67 12.90 -8.94
N ASP A 60 6.58 13.07 -7.98
CA ASP A 60 7.82 13.82 -8.17
C ASP A 60 8.67 13.21 -9.30
N ARG A 61 8.82 11.88 -9.30
CA ARG A 61 9.59 11.18 -10.34
C ARG A 61 8.98 11.36 -11.74
N ILE A 62 7.65 11.29 -11.87
CA ILE A 62 6.96 11.50 -13.15
C ILE A 62 7.19 12.92 -13.67
N LEU A 63 7.04 13.93 -12.81
CA LEU A 63 7.24 15.34 -13.18
C LEU A 63 8.69 15.61 -13.62
N PHE A 64 9.67 15.05 -12.89
CA PHE A 64 11.09 15.15 -13.26
C PHE A 64 11.36 14.59 -14.67
N LEU A 65 10.69 13.48 -15.01
CA LEU A 65 10.75 12.81 -16.31
C LEU A 65 9.92 13.50 -17.42
N GLU A 66 9.37 14.69 -17.15
CA GLU A 66 8.50 15.47 -18.04
C GLU A 66 7.20 14.75 -18.43
N GLY A 67 6.74 13.83 -17.57
CA GLY A 67 5.43 13.18 -17.68
C GLY A 67 4.30 13.97 -17.02
N LEU A 68 3.08 13.48 -17.19
CA LEU A 68 1.89 14.01 -16.51
C LEU A 68 1.36 12.95 -15.52
N PRO A 69 1.48 13.18 -14.20
CA PRO A 69 0.92 12.29 -13.19
C PRO A 69 -0.61 12.26 -13.29
N ASN A 70 -1.20 11.06 -13.22
CA ASN A 70 -2.64 10.86 -13.26
C ASN A 70 -3.18 10.39 -11.90
N LEU A 71 -3.93 11.26 -11.23
CA LEU A 71 -4.55 10.99 -9.93
C LEU A 71 -6.08 10.78 -10.05
N GLN A 72 -6.61 10.63 -11.27
CA GLN A 72 -8.06 10.68 -11.51
C GLN A 72 -8.79 9.36 -11.20
N VAL A 73 -8.05 8.24 -11.19
CA VAL A 73 -8.61 6.89 -11.13
C VAL A 73 -7.88 6.07 -10.08
N LEU A 74 -8.63 5.18 -9.43
CA LEU A 74 -8.14 4.17 -8.51
C LEU A 74 -8.41 2.79 -9.12
N ASP A 75 -7.60 1.80 -8.75
CA ASP A 75 -7.99 0.40 -8.88
C ASP A 75 -9.16 0.08 -7.92
N PRO A 76 -9.97 -0.97 -8.19
CA PRO A 76 -11.14 -1.30 -7.36
C PRO A 76 -10.75 -1.57 -5.89
N LEU A 77 -11.40 -0.86 -4.96
CA LEU A 77 -11.17 -1.06 -3.53
C LEU A 77 -11.69 -2.42 -3.06
N ARG A 78 -10.95 -3.06 -2.15
CA ARG A 78 -11.34 -4.26 -1.42
C ARG A 78 -11.67 -3.88 0.01
N ILE A 79 -12.94 -3.94 0.39
CA ILE A 79 -13.41 -3.46 1.70
C ILE A 79 -13.91 -4.62 2.54
N GLY A 80 -13.17 -4.95 3.60
CA GLY A 80 -13.53 -6.01 4.54
C GLY A 80 -14.63 -5.61 5.51
N GLN A 81 -15.52 -6.54 5.87
CA GLN A 81 -16.67 -6.29 6.77
C GLN A 81 -16.43 -6.78 8.20
N ASP A 82 -15.30 -7.43 8.45
CA ASP A 82 -14.76 -7.71 9.77
C ASP A 82 -13.23 -7.51 9.81
N VAL A 83 -12.63 -7.67 11.00
CA VAL A 83 -11.18 -7.45 11.19
C VAL A 83 -10.33 -8.39 10.34
N LYS A 84 -10.76 -9.64 10.13
CA LYS A 84 -10.00 -10.61 9.34
C LYS A 84 -10.09 -10.25 7.85
N GLU A 85 -11.30 -9.95 7.36
CA GLU A 85 -11.50 -9.54 5.97
C GLU A 85 -10.74 -8.26 5.64
N VAL A 86 -10.64 -7.30 6.57
CA VAL A 86 -9.82 -6.08 6.41
C VAL A 86 -8.36 -6.46 6.11
N ILE A 87 -7.77 -7.32 6.94
CA ILE A 87 -6.37 -7.74 6.79
C ILE A 87 -6.16 -8.53 5.48
N GLU A 88 -7.10 -9.41 5.11
CA GLU A 88 -7.03 -10.17 3.85
C GLU A 88 -7.15 -9.27 2.61
N CYS A 89 -8.01 -8.24 2.67
CA CYS A 89 -8.18 -7.26 1.60
C CYS A 89 -6.93 -6.40 1.38
N ASP A 90 -6.32 -5.95 2.47
CA ASP A 90 -5.09 -5.16 2.44
C ASP A 90 -3.91 -6.02 1.93
N LEU A 91 -3.77 -7.26 2.43
CA LEU A 91 -2.72 -8.17 1.97
C LEU A 91 -2.82 -8.46 0.46
N ALA A 92 -4.04 -8.64 -0.05
CA ALA A 92 -4.25 -8.85 -1.48
C ALA A 92 -3.82 -7.63 -2.32
N ALA A 93 -4.03 -6.41 -1.82
CA ALA A 93 -3.59 -5.20 -2.49
C ALA A 93 -2.04 -5.08 -2.45
N GLU A 94 -1.41 -5.39 -1.32
CA GLU A 94 0.05 -5.33 -1.18
C GLU A 94 0.78 -6.32 -2.11
N ILE A 95 0.25 -7.55 -2.23
CA ILE A 95 0.81 -8.54 -3.15
C ILE A 95 0.76 -8.04 -4.60
N GLU A 96 -0.31 -7.34 -4.98
CA GLU A 96 -0.45 -6.75 -6.32
C GLU A 96 0.52 -5.57 -6.52
N ALA A 97 0.67 -4.69 -5.53
CA ALA A 97 1.62 -3.58 -5.55
C ALA A 97 3.07 -4.08 -5.68
N ARG A 98 3.48 -5.05 -4.84
CA ARG A 98 4.80 -5.68 -4.91
C ARG A 98 5.08 -6.30 -6.28
N ALA A 99 4.12 -7.01 -6.86
CA ALA A 99 4.26 -7.61 -8.19
C ALA A 99 4.43 -6.54 -9.29
N LEU A 100 3.66 -5.45 -9.21
CA LEU A 100 3.80 -4.28 -10.08
C LEU A 100 5.21 -3.67 -9.98
N TYR A 101 5.71 -3.48 -8.76
CA TYR A 101 7.01 -2.83 -8.54
C TYR A 101 8.16 -3.71 -9.00
N GLN A 102 8.06 -5.02 -8.84
CA GLN A 102 9.02 -5.97 -9.41
C GLN A 102 9.08 -5.89 -10.95
N GLU A 103 7.91 -5.88 -11.61
CA GLU A 103 7.81 -5.75 -13.07
C GLU A 103 8.43 -4.42 -13.53
N ALA A 104 8.07 -3.32 -12.86
CA ALA A 104 8.51 -1.97 -13.19
C ALA A 104 10.01 -1.77 -12.97
N ALA A 105 10.58 -2.27 -11.87
CA ALA A 105 12.02 -2.22 -11.61
C ALA A 105 12.80 -2.97 -12.70
N THR A 106 12.33 -4.16 -13.09
CA THR A 106 12.94 -4.95 -14.16
C THR A 106 12.92 -4.20 -15.49
N TYR A 107 11.80 -3.52 -15.79
CA TYR A 107 11.70 -2.70 -17.00
C TYR A 107 12.66 -1.50 -16.95
N CYS A 108 12.70 -0.76 -15.85
CA CYS A 108 13.58 0.40 -15.68
C CYS A 108 15.06 0.02 -15.85
N ASP A 109 15.48 -1.14 -15.32
CA ASP A 109 16.83 -1.66 -15.51
C ASP A 109 17.15 -1.94 -16.98
N SER A 110 16.20 -2.52 -17.73
CA SER A 110 16.36 -2.85 -19.15
C SER A 110 16.59 -1.63 -20.05
N VAL A 111 16.07 -0.47 -19.67
CA VAL A 111 16.25 0.82 -20.38
C VAL A 111 17.28 1.73 -19.69
N GLN A 112 18.01 1.20 -18.70
CA GLN A 112 19.06 1.89 -17.96
C GLN A 112 18.57 3.14 -17.18
N ASP A 113 17.28 3.21 -16.84
CA ASP A 113 16.76 4.20 -15.90
C ASP A 113 16.96 3.72 -14.46
N TYR A 114 18.21 3.75 -14.02
CA TYR A 114 18.61 3.25 -12.70
C TYR A 114 17.94 4.00 -11.53
N PRO A 115 17.76 5.34 -11.55
CA PRO A 115 17.07 6.01 -10.45
C PRO A 115 15.59 5.63 -10.34
N SER A 116 14.87 5.43 -11.46
CA SER A 116 13.49 4.92 -11.40
C SER A 116 13.45 3.45 -10.95
N ARG A 117 14.41 2.62 -11.39
CA ARG A 117 14.56 1.24 -10.88
C ARG A 117 14.74 1.22 -9.37
N ASP A 118 15.63 2.06 -8.85
CA ASP A 118 15.95 2.09 -7.43
C ASP A 118 14.74 2.57 -6.61
N LEU A 119 13.98 3.56 -7.10
CA LEU A 119 12.69 3.93 -6.51
C LEU A 119 11.73 2.74 -6.40
N PHE A 120 11.51 1.99 -7.49
CA PHE A 120 10.64 0.81 -7.44
C PHE A 120 11.17 -0.29 -6.52
N LYS A 121 12.49 -0.47 -6.42
CA LYS A 121 13.08 -1.45 -5.50
C LYS A 121 12.93 -1.05 -4.03
N GLU A 122 13.07 0.23 -3.73
CA GLU A 122 12.85 0.75 -2.38
C GLU A 122 11.40 0.53 -1.97
N LEU A 123 10.43 0.97 -2.79
CA LEU A 123 9.01 0.79 -2.51
C LEU A 123 8.60 -0.69 -2.45
N MET A 124 9.16 -1.54 -3.32
CA MET A 124 8.93 -2.99 -3.24
C MET A 124 9.42 -3.59 -1.92
N ALA A 125 10.51 -3.07 -1.34
CA ALA A 125 10.99 -3.52 -0.03
C ALA A 125 10.09 -3.03 1.11
N ASP A 126 9.56 -1.81 0.99
CA ASP A 126 8.56 -1.25 1.91
C ASP A 126 7.28 -2.13 1.90
N GLU A 127 6.77 -2.49 0.71
CA GLU A 127 5.59 -3.38 0.62
C GLU A 127 5.85 -4.81 1.12
N GLU A 128 7.08 -5.34 0.97
CA GLU A 128 7.44 -6.61 1.59
C GLU A 128 7.36 -6.54 3.13
N GLY A 129 7.62 -5.36 3.71
CA GLY A 129 7.40 -5.09 5.14
C GLY A 129 5.91 -5.05 5.52
N HIS A 130 5.07 -4.43 4.70
CA HIS A 130 3.61 -4.44 4.89
C HIS A 130 3.03 -5.85 4.78
N ILE A 131 3.48 -6.63 3.79
CA ILE A 131 3.10 -8.04 3.61
C ILE A 131 3.46 -8.86 4.86
N ASP A 132 4.70 -8.76 5.35
CA ASP A 132 5.15 -9.47 6.56
C ASP A 132 4.29 -9.13 7.78
N PHE A 133 3.95 -7.84 7.95
CA PHE A 133 3.05 -7.40 9.00
C PHE A 133 1.67 -8.07 8.87
N LEU A 134 1.04 -7.98 7.70
CA LEU A 134 -0.33 -8.49 7.49
C LEU A 134 -0.40 -10.02 7.61
N GLU A 135 0.58 -10.74 7.07
CA GLU A 135 0.70 -12.20 7.23
C GLU A 135 0.87 -12.58 8.71
N THR A 136 1.71 -11.85 9.46
CA THR A 136 1.86 -12.04 10.91
C THR A 136 0.54 -11.86 11.65
N GLN A 137 -0.27 -10.86 11.27
CA GLN A 137 -1.59 -10.65 11.87
C GLN A 137 -2.55 -11.81 11.57
N LEU A 138 -2.55 -12.34 10.35
CA LEU A 138 -3.37 -13.50 9.97
C LEU A 138 -2.93 -14.78 10.70
N ASP A 139 -1.63 -14.99 10.88
CA ASP A 139 -1.09 -16.10 11.65
C ASP A 139 -1.52 -16.03 13.13
N LEU A 140 -1.51 -14.84 13.73
CA LEU A 140 -2.03 -14.65 15.09
C LEU A 140 -3.53 -14.96 15.17
N ILE A 141 -4.33 -14.55 14.19
CA ILE A 141 -5.75 -14.89 14.11
C ILE A 141 -5.95 -16.40 13.98
N ALA A 142 -5.15 -17.09 13.16
CA ALA A 142 -5.24 -18.53 12.97
C ALA A 142 -4.90 -19.31 14.26
N ASN A 143 -3.90 -18.84 15.01
CA ASN A 143 -3.44 -19.51 16.23
C ASN A 143 -4.29 -19.21 17.47
N LEU A 144 -4.84 -17.99 17.58
CA LEU A 144 -5.55 -17.52 18.79
C LEU A 144 -7.07 -17.47 18.60
N GLY A 145 -7.55 -17.44 17.37
CA GLY A 145 -8.92 -17.10 17.04
C GLY A 145 -9.15 -15.59 17.01
N LEU A 146 -10.07 -15.16 16.13
CA LEU A 146 -10.33 -13.75 15.83
C LEU A 146 -10.68 -12.92 17.07
N GLN A 147 -11.48 -13.47 17.99
CA GLN A 147 -11.97 -12.73 19.16
C GLN A 147 -10.83 -12.39 20.12
N LEU A 148 -9.90 -13.33 20.37
CA LEU A 148 -8.77 -13.09 21.27
C LEU A 148 -7.76 -12.12 20.66
N TYR A 149 -7.49 -12.27 19.36
CA TYR A 149 -6.67 -11.31 18.61
C TYR A 149 -7.26 -9.90 18.71
N ALA A 150 -8.52 -9.73 18.28
CA ALA A 150 -9.14 -8.42 18.20
C ALA A 150 -9.33 -7.75 19.57
N GLN A 151 -9.61 -8.52 20.63
CA GLN A 151 -9.69 -8.01 22.01
C GLN A 151 -8.40 -7.32 22.45
N HIS A 152 -7.22 -7.87 22.13
CA HIS A 152 -5.93 -7.29 22.49
C HIS A 152 -5.75 -5.87 21.90
N HIS A 153 -6.44 -5.60 20.78
CA HIS A 153 -6.32 -4.38 20.01
C HIS A 153 -7.41 -3.32 20.26
N ILE A 154 -8.27 -3.49 21.28
CA ILE A 154 -9.28 -2.48 21.64
C ILE A 154 -8.64 -1.13 21.98
N GLY A 155 -7.57 -1.10 22.79
CA GLY A 155 -6.95 0.14 23.25
C GLY A 155 -7.54 0.69 24.55
N GLY A 156 -7.21 1.93 24.89
CA GLY A 156 -7.76 2.65 26.04
C GLY A 156 -9.09 3.34 25.70
N LEU A 157 -9.88 3.65 26.74
CA LEU A 157 -11.03 4.55 26.60
C LEU A 157 -10.53 6.01 26.67
N ASP A 158 -11.16 6.89 25.90
CA ASP A 158 -10.92 8.33 25.92
C ASP A 158 -11.41 9.00 27.22
#